data_AF-A0A9E4MSZ9-F1
#
_entry.id   AF-A0A9E4MSZ9-F1
#
_cell.length_a   1.000
_cell.length_b   1.000
_cell.length_c   1.000
_cell.angle_alpha   90.00
_cell.angle_beta   90.00
_cell.angle_gamma   90.00
#
_symmetry.space_group_name_H-M   'P 1'
#
loop_
_entity.id
_entity.type
_entity.pdbx_description
1 polymer ?
#
loop_
_entity_poly.entity_id
_entity_poly.type
_entity_poly.pdbx_seq_one_letter_code
_entity_poly.pdbx_strand_id
1 'polypeptide(L)'
;MKLAEALISRADGQKRIAQLQHRLVRSAKVQEGEEPPENPQELMVELDAISTELTNLIQRINRTNSITEFQGKTLADALAERDVLKLKWSSYDSLIQTASIRQDCGIKRIFRTYYANMP
;
A
#
# COMPACT_ATOMS: atom_id res chain seq x y z
N MET A 1 -20.00 14.19 -3.45
CA MET A 1 -18.62 13.67 -3.57
C MET A 1 -18.65 12.48 -4.52
N LYS A 2 -17.79 12.49 -5.54
CA LYS A 2 -17.59 11.38 -6.48
C LYS A 2 -16.84 10.24 -5.79
N LEU A 3 -16.98 9.00 -6.27
CA LEU A 3 -16.27 7.85 -5.72
C LEU A 3 -14.73 8.04 -5.76
N ALA A 4 -14.21 8.65 -6.83
CA ALA A 4 -12.79 8.94 -6.97
C ALA A 4 -12.27 9.91 -5.88
N GLU A 5 -13.02 10.98 -5.60
CA GLU A 5 -12.72 11.92 -4.51
C GLU A 5 -12.73 11.20 -3.16
N ALA A 6 -13.73 10.33 -2.93
CA ALA A 6 -13.83 9.54 -1.70
C ALA A 6 -12.61 8.63 -1.48
N LEU A 7 -12.10 8.03 -2.55
CA LEU A 7 -10.91 7.17 -2.50
C LEU A 7 -9.64 7.96 -2.19
N ILE A 8 -9.51 9.17 -2.73
CA ILE A 8 -8.40 10.09 -2.40
C ILE A 8 -8.48 10.49 -0.92
N SER A 9 -9.65 10.95 -0.45
CA SER A 9 -9.85 11.31 0.95
C SER A 9 -9.59 10.15 1.91
N ARG A 10 -9.95 8.91 1.54
CA ARG A 10 -9.60 7.71 2.31
C ARG A 10 -8.08 7.54 2.44
N ALA A 11 -7.35 7.67 1.33
CA ALA A 11 -5.89 7.53 1.33
C ALA A 11 -5.22 8.62 2.17
N ASP A 12 -5.69 9.86 2.08
CA ASP A 12 -5.16 10.98 2.86
C ASP A 12 -5.48 10.84 4.35
N GLY A 13 -6.69 10.38 4.70
CA GLY A 13 -7.06 10.05 6.08
C GLY A 13 -6.17 8.96 6.68
N GLN A 14 -5.88 7.89 5.93
CA GLN A 14 -4.95 6.84 6.37
C GLN A 14 -3.52 7.37 6.59
N LYS A 15 -3.03 8.25 5.71
CA LYS A 15 -1.73 8.90 5.88
C LYS A 15 -1.70 9.78 7.13
N ARG A 16 -2.75 10.56 7.37
CA ARG A 16 -2.84 11.44 8.55
C ARG A 16 -2.87 10.64 9.85
N ILE A 17 -3.59 9.51 9.89
CA ILE A 17 -3.55 8.58 11.01
C ILE A 17 -2.13 8.05 11.26
N ALA A 18 -1.42 7.63 10.21
CA ALA A 18 -0.04 7.16 10.34
C ALA A 18 0.90 8.26 10.89
N GLN A 19 0.74 9.50 10.44
CA GLN A 19 1.49 10.65 10.96
C GLN A 19 1.18 10.92 12.44
N LEU A 20 -0.10 10.85 12.83
CA LEU A 20 -0.53 11.00 14.23
C LEU A 20 0.02 9.89 15.12
N GLN A 21 0.07 8.66 14.64
CA GLN A 21 0.71 7.56 15.36
C GLN A 21 2.18 7.85 15.63
N HIS A 22 2.93 8.36 14.64
CA HIS A 22 4.32 8.76 14.85
C HIS A 22 4.47 9.90 15.86
N ARG A 23 3.61 10.92 15.79
CA ARG A 23 3.60 12.06 16.74
C ARG A 23 3.27 11.59 18.16
N LEU A 24 2.24 10.77 18.34
CA LEU A 24 1.86 10.19 19.63
C LEU A 24 2.99 9.38 20.26
N VAL A 25 3.64 8.50 19.48
CA VAL A 25 4.78 7.72 19.98
C VAL A 25 5.94 8.61 20.40
N ARG A 26 6.18 9.72 19.69
CA ARG A 26 7.20 10.70 20.06
C ARG A 26 6.83 11.42 21.35
N SER A 27 5.61 11.91 21.46
CA SER A 27 5.12 12.62 22.66
C SER A 27 4.98 11.72 23.89
N ALA A 28 4.86 10.39 23.70
CA ALA A 28 4.88 9.43 24.80
C ALA A 28 6.30 9.11 25.30
N LYS A 29 7.34 9.39 24.51
CA LYS A 29 8.75 9.13 24.83
C LYS A 29 9.46 10.41 25.27
N VAL A 30 9.00 11.02 26.36
CA VAL A 30 9.68 12.15 27.01
C VAL A 30 10.51 11.66 28.19
N GLN A 31 11.67 12.28 28.40
CA GLN A 31 12.54 12.01 29.55
C GLN A 31 11.98 12.69 30.80
N GLU A 32 12.35 12.19 31.99
CA GLU A 32 11.96 12.83 33.25
C GLU A 32 12.43 14.29 33.27
N GLY A 33 11.47 15.21 33.41
CA GLY A 33 11.74 16.65 33.48
C GLY A 33 11.60 17.42 32.16
N GLU A 34 11.29 16.75 31.05
CA GLU A 34 10.97 17.41 29.78
C GLU A 34 9.46 17.44 29.52
N GLU A 35 8.95 18.57 29.04
CA GLU A 35 7.57 18.65 28.56
C GLU A 35 7.46 17.97 27.18
N PRO A 36 6.38 17.20 26.93
CA PRO A 36 6.12 16.64 25.61
C PRO A 36 6.13 17.74 24.54
N PRO A 37 6.70 17.49 23.35
CA PRO A 37 6.71 18.48 22.27
C PRO A 37 5.29 18.85 21.80
N GLU A 38 4.31 17.97 22.05
CA GLU A 38 2.90 18.15 21.71
C GLU A 38 2.04 17.46 22.77
N ASN A 39 0.87 18.02 23.08
CA ASN A 39 -0.05 17.46 24.07
C ASN A 39 -0.62 16.10 23.60
N PRO A 40 -0.30 14.98 24.26
CA PRO A 40 -0.78 13.66 23.86
C PRO A 40 -2.31 13.56 23.85
N GLN A 41 -2.99 14.25 24.77
CA GLN A 41 -4.45 14.20 24.88
C GLN A 41 -5.12 14.83 23.66
N GLU A 42 -4.60 15.96 23.18
CA GLU A 42 -5.09 16.63 21.97
C GLU A 42 -4.84 15.78 20.72
N LEU A 43 -3.67 15.14 20.64
CA LEU A 43 -3.36 14.21 19.55
C LEU A 43 -4.27 12.98 19.52
N MET A 44 -4.67 12.46 20.69
CA MET A 44 -5.64 11.37 20.79
C MET A 44 -7.04 11.80 20.32
N VAL A 45 -7.49 12.99 20.71
CA VAL A 45 -8.77 13.55 20.24
C VAL A 45 -8.75 13.76 18.71
N GLU A 46 -7.65 14.27 18.15
CA GLU A 46 -7.48 14.42 16.71
C GLU A 46 -7.54 13.07 16.00
N LEU A 47 -6.87 12.04 16.55
CA LEU A 47 -6.87 10.68 16.02
C LEU A 47 -8.27 10.07 16.01
N ASP A 48 -9.05 10.22 17.09
CA ASP A 48 -10.41 9.69 17.19
C ASP A 48 -11.35 10.35 16.18
N ALA A 49 -11.24 11.67 16.00
CA ALA A 49 -12.02 12.42 15.03
C ALA A 49 -11.76 11.92 13.59
N ILE A 50 -10.50 11.80 13.20
CA ILE A 50 -10.11 11.34 11.86
C ILE A 50 -10.48 9.86 11.66
N SER A 51 -10.32 9.03 12.70
CA SER A 51 -10.70 7.61 12.64
C SER A 51 -12.20 7.43 12.40
N THR A 52 -13.02 8.27 13.04
CA THR A 52 -14.48 8.29 12.84
C THR A 52 -14.83 8.73 11.41
N GLU A 53 -14.21 9.80 10.92
CA GLU A 53 -14.40 10.27 9.55
C GLU A 53 -14.00 9.21 8.51
N LEU A 54 -12.83 8.59 8.69
CA LEU A 54 -12.33 7.54 7.80
C LEU A 54 -13.26 6.33 7.79
N THR A 55 -13.80 5.94 8.95
CA THR A 55 -14.77 4.86 9.07
C THR A 55 -16.02 5.17 8.24
N ASN A 56 -16.56 6.38 8.38
CA ASN A 56 -17.73 6.81 7.60
C ASN A 56 -17.46 6.83 6.10
N LEU A 57 -16.27 7.30 5.68
CA LEU A 57 -15.85 7.29 4.28
C LEU A 57 -15.77 5.86 3.72
N ILE A 58 -15.13 4.94 4.44
CA ILE A 58 -14.99 3.54 4.02
C ILE A 58 -16.36 2.88 3.89
N GLN A 59 -17.25 3.07 4.86
CA GLN A 59 -18.60 2.51 4.78
C GLN A 59 -19.36 3.02 3.55
N ARG A 60 -19.27 4.33 3.26
CA ARG A 60 -19.91 4.93 2.08
C ARG A 60 -19.33 4.34 0.78
N ILE A 61 -18.01 4.22 0.68
CA ILE A 61 -17.34 3.61 -0.48
C ILE A 61 -17.81 2.17 -0.69
N ASN A 62 -17.83 1.36 0.37
CA ASN A 62 -18.23 -0.04 0.29
C ASN A 62 -19.69 -0.19 -0.13
N ARG A 63 -20.60 0.63 0.41
CA ARG A 63 -22.01 0.67 -0.01
C ARG A 63 -22.12 1.04 -1.49
N THR A 64 -21.44 2.09 -1.94
CA THR A 64 -21.44 2.49 -3.35
C THR A 64 -20.92 1.38 -4.26
N ASN A 65 -19.81 0.71 -3.89
CA ASN A 65 -19.26 -0.39 -4.69
C ASN A 65 -20.21 -1.59 -4.78
N SER A 66 -20.98 -1.86 -3.72
CA SER A 66 -21.90 -3.00 -3.68
C SER A 66 -23.21 -2.75 -4.43
N ILE A 67 -23.61 -1.48 -4.62
CA ILE A 67 -24.87 -1.11 -5.27
C ILE A 67 -24.67 -0.70 -6.73
N THR A 68 -23.51 -0.15 -7.08
CA THR A 68 -23.25 0.34 -8.43
C THR A 68 -23.11 -0.82 -9.41
N GLU A 69 -23.96 -0.86 -10.42
CA GLU A 69 -23.86 -1.83 -11.52
C GLU A 69 -22.72 -1.44 -12.48
N PHE A 70 -21.93 -2.43 -12.86
CA PHE A 70 -20.84 -2.34 -13.81
C PHE A 70 -20.83 -3.60 -14.68
N GLN A 71 -21.20 -3.45 -15.95
CA GLN A 71 -21.18 -4.55 -16.94
C GLN A 71 -21.99 -5.80 -16.49
N GLY A 72 -23.19 -5.58 -15.93
CA GLY A 72 -24.09 -6.68 -15.50
C GLY A 72 -23.75 -7.35 -14.17
N LYS A 73 -22.79 -6.80 -13.41
CA LYS A 73 -22.42 -7.22 -12.04
C LYS A 73 -22.21 -6.01 -11.15
N THR A 74 -21.99 -6.20 -9.86
CA THR A 74 -21.66 -5.06 -8.99
C THR A 74 -20.22 -4.61 -9.23
N LEU A 75 -19.94 -3.33 -8.95
CA LEU A 75 -18.58 -2.81 -8.99
C LEU A 75 -17.67 -3.58 -8.00
N ALA A 76 -18.20 -4.03 -6.86
CA ALA A 76 -17.49 -4.89 -5.92
C ALA A 76 -17.06 -6.24 -6.55
N ASP A 77 -17.95 -6.90 -7.29
CA ASP A 77 -17.62 -8.16 -7.99
C ASP A 77 -16.55 -7.95 -9.06
N ALA A 78 -16.68 -6.87 -9.84
CA ALA A 78 -15.70 -6.52 -10.87
C ALA A 78 -14.31 -6.23 -10.28
N LEU A 79 -14.25 -5.62 -9.09
CA LEU A 79 -12.99 -5.39 -8.38
C LEU A 79 -12.36 -6.70 -7.91
N ALA A 80 -13.16 -7.64 -7.40
CA ALA A 80 -12.67 -8.94 -6.96
C ALA A 80 -12.04 -9.74 -8.12
N GLU A 81 -12.71 -9.79 -9.27
CA GLU A 81 -12.17 -10.43 -10.46
C GLU A 81 -10.87 -9.78 -10.94
N ARG A 82 -10.83 -8.44 -10.97
CA ARG A 82 -9.62 -7.68 -11.31
C ARG A 82 -8.46 -8.05 -10.41
N ASP A 83 -8.69 -8.19 -9.11
CA ASP A 83 -7.63 -8.47 -8.13
C ASP A 83 -7.06 -9.88 -8.31
N VAL A 84 -7.91 -10.87 -8.63
CA VAL A 84 -7.46 -12.23 -8.99
C VAL A 84 -6.66 -12.22 -10.29
N LEU A 85 -7.09 -11.46 -11.30
CA LEU A 85 -6.35 -11.34 -12.56
C LEU A 85 -4.97 -10.70 -12.35
N LYS A 86 -4.87 -9.66 -11.52
CA LYS A 86 -3.58 -9.05 -11.16
C LYS A 86 -2.65 -10.04 -10.47
N LEU A 87 -3.17 -10.86 -9.56
CA LEU A 87 -2.37 -11.89 -8.88
C LEU A 87 -1.85 -12.95 -9.85
N LYS A 88 -2.71 -13.43 -10.77
CA LYS A 88 -2.31 -14.36 -11.83
C LYS A 88 -1.21 -13.76 -12.71
N TRP A 89 -1.38 -12.50 -13.11
CA TRP A 89 -0.39 -11.79 -13.91
C TRP A 89 0.96 -11.67 -13.19
N SER A 90 0.97 -11.28 -11.91
CA SER A 90 2.19 -11.20 -11.09
C SER A 90 2.90 -12.55 -10.95
N SER A 91 2.14 -13.65 -10.90
CA SER A 91 2.70 -15.00 -10.87
C SER A 91 3.37 -15.38 -12.19
N TYR A 92 2.73 -15.08 -13.32
CA TYR A 92 3.34 -15.30 -14.65
C TYR A 92 4.57 -14.43 -14.88
N ASP A 93 4.52 -13.16 -14.48
CA ASP A 93 5.66 -12.25 -14.57
C ASP A 93 6.86 -12.79 -13.75
N SER A 94 6.62 -13.23 -12.51
CA SER A 94 7.66 -13.83 -11.66
C SER A 94 8.28 -15.09 -12.28
N LEU A 95 7.48 -15.93 -12.94
CA LEU A 95 7.95 -17.11 -13.67
C LEU A 95 8.83 -16.73 -14.86
N ILE A 96 8.41 -15.75 -15.66
CA ILE A 96 9.17 -15.26 -16.81
C ILE A 96 10.51 -14.67 -16.35
N GLN A 97 10.51 -13.83 -15.30
CA GLN A 97 11.73 -13.27 -14.74
C GLN A 97 12.69 -14.37 -14.29
N THR A 98 12.19 -15.38 -13.58
CA THR A 98 13.01 -16.51 -13.11
C THR A 98 13.58 -17.33 -14.27
N ALA A 99 12.77 -17.59 -15.30
CA ALA A 99 13.19 -18.33 -16.49
C ALA A 99 14.26 -17.55 -17.29
N SER A 100 14.08 -16.23 -17.43
CA SER A 100 15.05 -15.34 -18.09
C SER A 100 16.38 -15.28 -17.33
N ILE A 101 16.34 -15.20 -15.99
CA ILE A 101 17.55 -15.20 -15.15
C ILE A 101 18.32 -16.52 -15.32
N ARG A 102 17.63 -17.67 -15.35
CA ARG A 102 18.29 -18.97 -15.58
C ARG A 102 18.93 -19.08 -16.97
N GLN A 103 18.37 -18.42 -17.97
CA GLN A 103 18.89 -18.46 -19.34
C GLN A 103 20.19 -17.65 -19.48
N ASP A 104 20.37 -16.59 -18.69
CA ASP A 104 21.59 -15.77 -18.67
C ASP A 104 22.75 -16.37 -17.84
N CYS A 105 22.48 -17.29 -16.89
CA CYS A 105 23.51 -17.91 -16.06
C CYS A 105 24.41 -18.92 -16.80
N GLY A 106 24.07 -19.32 -18.03
CA GLY A 106 24.86 -20.27 -18.82
C GLY A 106 26.01 -19.66 -19.64
N ILE A 107 26.03 -18.35 -19.87
CA ILE A 107 26.86 -17.76 -20.94
C ILE A 107 28.09 -16.99 -20.43
N LYS A 108 28.14 -16.58 -19.15
CA LYS A 108 29.25 -15.73 -18.64
C LYS A 108 30.49 -16.45 -18.09
N ARG A 109 30.53 -17.81 -18.04
CA ARG A 109 31.67 -18.53 -17.43
C ARG A 109 32.68 -19.15 -18.40
N ILE A 110 32.48 -19.06 -19.72
CA ILE A 110 33.44 -19.61 -20.70
C ILE A 110 34.35 -18.52 -21.30
N PHE A 111 33.91 -17.24 -21.34
CA PHE A 111 34.70 -16.16 -21.93
C PHE A 111 35.84 -15.62 -21.05
N ARG A 112 35.85 -15.89 -19.73
CA ARG A 112 36.92 -15.41 -18.84
C ARG A 112 38.16 -16.31 -18.82
N THR A 113 38.01 -17.57 -19.25
CA THR A 113 39.12 -18.54 -19.30
C THR A 113 39.90 -18.48 -20.61
N TYR A 114 39.29 -17.97 -21.70
CA TYR A 114 39.93 -17.92 -23.02
C TYR A 114 40.87 -16.71 -23.23
N TYR A 115 40.67 -15.59 -22.52
CA TYR A 115 41.53 -14.39 -22.66
C TYR A 115 42.58 -14.20 -21.56
N ALA A 116 42.70 -15.15 -20.62
CA ALA A 116 43.70 -15.11 -19.55
C ALA A 116 44.98 -15.92 -19.85
N ASN A 117 45.02 -16.69 -20.96
CA ASN A 117 46.14 -17.57 -21.33
C ASN A 117 46.51 -17.47 -22.83
N MET A 118 46.37 -16.29 -23.44
CA MET A 118 47.03 -16.02 -24.74
C MET A 118 48.38 -15.34 -24.44
N PRO A 119 49.49 -15.77 -25.08
CA PRO A 119 50.85 -15.31 -24.77
C PRO A 119 51.06 -13.81 -25.03
#